data_AF-A0A239QS56-F1
#
_entry.id   AF-A0A239QS56-F1
#
_cell.length_a   1.000
_cell.length_b   1.000
_cell.length_c   1.000
_cell.angle_alpha   90.00
_cell.angle_beta   90.00
_cell.angle_gamma   90.00
#
_symmetry.space_group_name_H-M   'P 1'
#
loop_
_entity.id
_entity.type
_entity.pdbx_description
1 polymer ?
#
loop_
_entity_poly.entity_id
_entity_poly.type
_entity_poly.pdbx_seq_one_letter_code
_entity_poly.pdbx_strand_id
1 'polypeptide(L)'
;MTRKIASLFVALTATVALLTGCGASNPITTAEPYSPSDGVRIELSDGVRFENLFFLTAETGSTVRPMGSIVNGSANPAQVTITVADVSATYDVPANEVFSLQDEGGVLDGASLTPGTNAPTTVTTAGSVTRDVPVLDGTIPPYDQFLPQN
;
A
#
# COMPACT_ATOMS: atom_id res chain seq x y z
N MET A 1 18.35 58.47 -0.36
CA MET A 1 18.86 57.15 0.07
C MET A 1 17.81 56.04 -0.06
N THR A 2 16.55 56.33 0.27
CA THR A 2 15.39 55.39 0.27
C THR A 2 15.07 54.72 -1.06
N ARG A 3 15.20 55.43 -2.20
CA ARG A 3 14.95 54.87 -3.55
C ARG A 3 15.94 53.77 -3.97
N LYS A 4 17.23 53.91 -3.60
CA LYS A 4 18.27 52.92 -3.95
C LYS A 4 18.11 51.62 -3.14
N ILE A 5 17.64 51.75 -1.90
CA ILE A 5 17.37 50.62 -1.01
C ILE A 5 16.16 49.83 -1.55
N ALA A 6 15.08 50.52 -1.93
CA ALA A 6 13.90 49.89 -2.52
C ALA A 6 14.20 49.09 -3.81
N SER A 7 15.06 49.61 -4.69
CA SER A 7 15.45 48.92 -5.93
C SER A 7 16.25 47.64 -5.68
N LEU A 8 17.10 47.62 -4.66
CA LEU A 8 17.89 46.45 -4.31
C LEU A 8 17.03 45.32 -3.73
N PHE A 9 16.03 45.66 -2.92
CA PHE A 9 15.06 44.68 -2.40
C PHE A 9 14.23 44.03 -3.50
N VAL A 10 13.75 44.80 -4.49
CA VAL A 10 12.98 44.28 -5.63
C VAL A 10 13.81 43.35 -6.51
N ALA A 11 15.08 43.70 -6.77
CA ALA A 11 15.97 42.85 -7.56
C ALA A 11 16.26 41.52 -6.86
N LEU A 12 16.49 41.56 -5.53
CA LEU A 12 16.79 40.37 -4.75
C LEU A 12 15.59 39.42 -4.69
N THR A 13 14.38 39.92 -4.44
CA THR A 13 13.17 39.08 -4.40
C THR A 13 12.86 38.46 -5.77
N ALA A 14 13.05 39.20 -6.86
CA ALA A 14 12.88 38.67 -8.21
C ALA A 14 13.86 37.54 -8.53
N THR A 15 15.13 37.67 -8.13
CA THR A 15 16.12 36.59 -8.34
C THR A 15 15.82 35.34 -7.52
N VAL A 16 15.39 35.48 -6.26
CA VAL A 16 15.01 34.33 -5.43
C VAL A 16 13.77 33.64 -6.00
N ALA A 17 12.76 34.38 -6.44
CA ALA A 17 11.56 33.83 -7.06
C ALA A 17 11.85 33.11 -8.39
N LEU A 18 12.77 33.62 -9.22
CA LEU A 18 13.19 32.97 -10.46
C LEU A 18 13.97 31.66 -10.20
N LEU A 19 14.81 31.62 -9.16
CA LEU A 19 15.57 30.42 -8.80
C LEU A 19 14.69 29.34 -8.15
N THR A 20 13.74 29.72 -7.28
CA THR A 20 12.80 28.75 -6.67
C THR A 20 11.71 28.29 -7.64
N GLY A 21 11.43 29.06 -8.70
CA GLY A 21 10.47 28.68 -9.74
C GLY A 21 10.81 27.37 -10.47
N CYS A 22 12.09 27.02 -10.63
CA CYS A 22 12.49 25.75 -11.25
C CYS A 22 12.09 24.52 -10.41
N GLY A 23 12.04 24.62 -9.09
CA GLY A 23 11.58 23.54 -8.22
C GLY A 23 10.06 23.42 -8.14
N ALA A 24 9.33 24.51 -8.45
CA ALA A 24 7.86 24.51 -8.51
C ALA A 24 7.32 23.95 -9.83
N SER A 25 8.05 24.10 -10.94
CA SER A 25 7.63 23.61 -12.27
C SER A 25 8.14 22.22 -12.63
N ASN A 26 9.10 21.68 -11.88
CA ASN A 26 9.59 20.32 -12.05
C ASN A 26 9.21 19.49 -10.82
N PRO A 27 8.11 18.71 -10.88
CA PRO A 27 7.77 17.82 -9.79
C PRO A 27 8.92 16.85 -9.52
N ILE A 28 9.22 16.64 -8.24
CA ILE A 28 10.25 15.69 -7.82
C ILE A 28 9.63 14.30 -7.96
N THR A 29 9.93 13.60 -9.06
CA THR A 29 9.36 12.26 -9.34
C THR A 29 9.61 11.26 -8.20
N THR A 30 10.74 11.39 -7.49
CA THR A 30 11.03 10.52 -6.32
C THR A 30 10.18 10.82 -5.09
N ALA A 31 9.48 11.95 -5.07
CA ALA A 31 8.53 12.31 -4.02
C ALA A 31 7.10 11.87 -4.34
N GLU A 32 6.85 11.33 -5.54
CA GLU A 32 5.54 10.78 -5.88
C GLU A 32 5.34 9.45 -5.12
N PRO A 33 4.22 9.29 -4.40
CA PRO A 33 3.94 8.06 -3.69
C PRO A 33 3.67 6.93 -4.71
N TYR A 34 4.40 5.83 -4.56
CA TYR A 34 4.16 4.58 -5.26
C TYR A 34 4.31 3.41 -4.28
N SER A 35 3.95 2.19 -4.70
CA SER A 35 4.20 0.98 -3.91
C SER A 35 5.54 0.37 -4.36
N PRO A 36 6.65 0.51 -3.61
CA PRO A 36 7.98 0.10 -4.04
C PRO A 36 8.23 -1.42 -3.92
N SER A 37 7.20 -2.24 -4.08
CA SER A 37 7.23 -3.67 -3.80
C SER A 37 6.24 -4.42 -4.70
N ASP A 38 6.16 -5.74 -4.57
CA ASP A 38 5.34 -6.59 -5.46
C ASP A 38 3.84 -6.42 -5.24
N GLY A 39 3.44 -5.90 -4.08
CA GLY A 39 2.07 -5.63 -3.72
C GLY A 39 1.68 -4.15 -3.79
N VAL A 40 0.47 -3.88 -3.34
CA VAL A 40 -0.13 -2.53 -3.33
C VAL A 40 -0.26 -1.98 -1.92
N ARG A 41 -0.14 -0.66 -1.81
CA ARG A 41 -0.54 0.09 -0.62
C ARG A 41 -2.02 0.46 -0.71
N ILE A 42 -2.78 0.24 0.38
CA ILE A 42 -4.19 0.63 0.48
C ILE A 42 -4.39 1.42 1.77
N GLU A 43 -4.82 2.67 1.67
CA GLU A 43 -5.10 3.52 2.84
C GLU A 43 -6.61 3.57 3.12
N LEU A 44 -6.99 3.37 4.37
CA LEU A 44 -8.36 3.53 4.87
C LEU A 44 -8.50 4.82 5.69
N SER A 45 -9.71 5.35 5.76
CA SER A 45 -10.00 6.67 6.33
C SER A 45 -9.84 6.75 7.85
N ASP A 46 -9.71 5.62 8.54
CA ASP A 46 -9.64 5.50 10.00
C ASP A 46 -8.21 5.37 10.54
N GLY A 47 -7.20 5.55 9.69
CA GLY A 47 -5.79 5.44 10.08
C GLY A 47 -5.24 4.01 9.99
N VAL A 48 -6.02 3.08 9.45
CA VAL A 48 -5.56 1.74 9.06
C VAL A 48 -5.06 1.78 7.62
N ARG A 49 -3.99 1.03 7.33
CA ARG A 49 -3.50 0.85 5.96
C ARG A 49 -2.89 -0.52 5.75
N PHE A 50 -2.94 -0.99 4.52
CA PHE A 50 -2.18 -2.13 4.04
C PHE A 50 -0.88 -1.65 3.43
N GLU A 51 0.22 -2.31 3.78
CA GLU A 51 1.53 -2.13 3.17
C GLU A 51 1.90 -3.41 2.43
N ASN A 52 2.20 -3.28 1.14
CA ASN A 52 2.63 -4.38 0.29
C ASN A 52 1.63 -5.56 0.26
N LEU A 53 0.34 -5.28 0.05
CA LEU A 53 -0.66 -6.33 -0.08
C LEU A 53 -0.57 -7.01 -1.45
N PHE A 54 -0.39 -8.33 -1.46
CA PHE A 54 -0.47 -9.20 -2.64
C PHE A 54 -0.95 -10.59 -2.23
N PHE A 55 -1.28 -11.43 -3.21
CA PHE A 55 -1.64 -12.83 -2.98
C PHE A 55 -0.61 -13.77 -3.58
N LEU A 56 -0.35 -14.88 -2.89
CA LEU A 56 0.41 -16.02 -3.42
C LEU A 56 -0.54 -17.17 -3.69
N THR A 57 -0.37 -17.81 -4.84
CA THR A 57 -0.93 -19.13 -5.14
C THR A 57 -0.03 -19.85 -6.14
N ALA A 58 -0.01 -21.19 -6.10
CA ALA A 58 0.80 -21.97 -7.02
C ALA A 58 0.18 -22.00 -8.43
N GLU A 59 -1.14 -22.10 -8.50
CA GLU A 59 -1.92 -22.16 -9.74
C GLU A 59 -3.39 -21.79 -9.46
N THR A 60 -4.19 -21.66 -10.51
CA THR A 60 -5.62 -21.38 -10.37
C THR A 60 -6.33 -22.48 -9.58
N GLY A 61 -7.03 -22.10 -8.51
CA GLY A 61 -7.78 -23.02 -7.65
C GLY A 61 -6.97 -23.69 -6.54
N SER A 62 -5.67 -23.39 -6.44
CA SER A 62 -4.83 -23.80 -5.30
C SER A 62 -5.00 -22.88 -4.09
N THR A 63 -4.35 -23.24 -2.97
CA THR A 63 -4.31 -22.43 -1.75
C THR A 63 -3.83 -21.01 -2.04
N VAL A 64 -4.65 -20.04 -1.64
CA VAL A 64 -4.32 -18.62 -1.73
C VAL A 64 -3.84 -18.12 -0.37
N ARG A 65 -2.73 -17.39 -0.34
CA ARG A 65 -2.24 -16.71 0.87
C ARG A 65 -2.16 -15.20 0.68
N PRO A 66 -2.70 -14.40 1.61
CA PRO A 66 -2.45 -12.97 1.63
C PRO A 66 -1.05 -12.70 2.20
N MET A 67 -0.36 -11.73 1.62
CA MET A 67 0.97 -11.31 2.02
C MET A 67 1.01 -9.80 2.24
N GLY A 68 1.97 -9.32 3.03
CA GLY A 68 2.11 -7.91 3.38
C GLY A 68 1.81 -7.65 4.86
N SER A 69 1.43 -6.41 5.19
CA SER A 69 1.11 -6.07 6.58
C SER A 69 -0.06 -5.11 6.67
N ILE A 70 -0.76 -5.17 7.81
CA ILE A 70 -1.80 -4.22 8.19
C ILE A 70 -1.24 -3.34 9.29
N VAL A 71 -1.17 -2.03 9.05
CA VAL A 71 -0.68 -1.05 10.01
C VAL A 71 -1.87 -0.29 10.56
N ASN A 72 -2.10 -0.38 11.88
CA ASN A 72 -3.10 0.43 12.57
C ASN A 72 -2.40 1.59 13.29
N GLY A 73 -2.34 2.75 12.66
CA GLY A 73 -1.76 3.97 13.25
C GLY A 73 -2.74 4.74 14.15
N SER A 74 -3.93 4.20 14.43
CA SER A 74 -4.95 4.87 15.21
C SER A 74 -4.79 4.60 16.71
N ALA A 75 -5.55 5.35 17.53
CA ALA A 75 -5.59 5.16 18.98
C ALA A 75 -6.51 4.02 19.44
N ASN A 76 -7.22 3.36 18.52
CA ASN A 76 -8.19 2.32 18.83
C ASN A 76 -7.83 1.01 18.13
N PRO A 77 -8.17 -0.17 18.69
CA PRO A 77 -8.10 -1.42 17.95
C PRO A 77 -9.03 -1.37 16.74
N ALA A 78 -8.61 -1.99 15.64
CA ALA A 78 -9.37 -2.05 14.40
C ALA A 78 -9.60 -3.50 14.00
N GLN A 79 -10.81 -3.78 13.51
CA GLN A 79 -11.11 -5.04 12.84
C GLN A 79 -11.12 -4.78 11.33
N VAL A 80 -10.35 -5.59 10.59
CA VAL A 80 -10.06 -5.38 9.18
C VAL A 80 -10.45 -6.63 8.41
N THR A 81 -11.31 -6.49 7.41
CA THR A 81 -11.75 -7.59 6.55
C THR A 81 -11.22 -7.41 5.13
N ILE A 82 -10.57 -8.44 4.59
CA ILE A 82 -10.23 -8.55 3.17
C ILE A 82 -11.28 -9.45 2.53
N THR A 83 -11.90 -8.98 1.45
CA THR A 83 -12.81 -9.77 0.62
C THR A 83 -12.27 -9.84 -0.81
N VAL A 84 -12.04 -11.06 -1.31
CA VAL A 84 -11.52 -11.33 -2.65
C VAL A 84 -12.08 -12.66 -3.16
N ALA A 85 -12.47 -12.73 -4.44
CA ALA A 85 -13.06 -13.93 -5.05
C ALA A 85 -14.19 -14.55 -4.19
N ASP A 86 -15.09 -13.71 -3.69
CA ASP A 86 -16.22 -14.07 -2.81
C ASP A 86 -15.83 -14.70 -1.45
N VAL A 87 -14.54 -14.73 -1.11
CA VAL A 87 -14.01 -15.20 0.18
C VAL A 87 -13.60 -14.01 1.02
N SER A 88 -13.85 -14.10 2.34
CA SER A 88 -13.48 -13.06 3.29
C SER A 88 -12.61 -13.59 4.43
N ALA A 89 -11.63 -12.81 4.85
CA ALA A 89 -10.83 -13.04 6.05
C ALA A 89 -10.77 -11.77 6.89
N THR A 90 -10.87 -11.92 8.22
CA THR A 90 -10.94 -10.82 9.18
C THR A 90 -9.77 -10.90 10.15
N TYR A 91 -9.14 -9.76 10.42
CA TYR A 91 -7.98 -9.61 11.27
C TYR A 91 -8.25 -8.53 12.32
N ASP A 92 -7.94 -8.83 13.58
CA ASP A 92 -7.98 -7.86 14.67
C ASP A 92 -6.59 -7.25 14.85
N VAL A 93 -6.47 -5.95 14.62
CA VAL A 93 -5.20 -5.21 14.66
C VAL A 93 -5.25 -4.21 15.82
N PRO A 94 -4.45 -4.41 16.88
CA PRO A 94 -4.44 -3.48 18.02
C PRO A 94 -4.02 -2.06 17.63
N ALA A 95 -4.33 -1.10 18.49
CA ALA A 95 -3.93 0.30 18.30
C ALA A 95 -2.41 0.47 18.26
N ASN A 96 -1.90 1.26 17.32
CA ASN A 96 -0.47 1.52 17.11
C ASN A 96 0.40 0.28 16.84
N GLU A 97 -0.20 -0.80 16.34
CA GLU A 97 0.49 -2.06 16.04
C GLU A 97 0.51 -2.37 14.54
N VAL A 98 1.39 -3.31 14.18
CA VAL A 98 1.50 -3.87 12.83
C VAL A 98 1.18 -5.36 12.88
N PHE A 99 0.22 -5.79 12.06
CA PHE A 99 -0.12 -7.20 11.88
C PHE A 99 0.54 -7.75 10.62
N SER A 100 1.30 -8.83 10.75
CA SER A 100 2.03 -9.48 9.65
C SER A 100 1.16 -10.54 8.97
N LEU A 101 0.80 -10.33 7.70
CA LEU A 101 -0.02 -11.30 6.96
C LEU A 101 0.76 -12.58 6.63
N GLN A 102 2.06 -12.48 6.37
CA GLN A 102 2.88 -13.66 6.09
C GLN A 102 3.04 -14.59 7.29
N ASP A 103 3.02 -14.03 8.51
CA ASP A 103 3.24 -14.79 9.75
C ASP A 103 1.93 -15.25 10.38
N GLU A 104 0.91 -14.39 10.37
CA GLU A 104 -0.35 -14.59 11.12
C GLU A 104 -1.60 -14.58 10.23
N GLY A 105 -1.48 -14.20 8.95
CA GLY A 105 -2.62 -14.01 8.04
C GLY A 105 -3.27 -15.27 7.49
N GLY A 106 -2.63 -16.43 7.65
CA GLY A 106 -3.19 -17.72 7.24
C GLY A 106 -3.37 -17.89 5.73
N VAL A 107 -4.46 -18.56 5.35
CA VAL A 107 -4.85 -18.87 3.96
C VAL A 107 -6.29 -18.40 3.71
N LEU A 108 -6.61 -18.08 2.45
CA LEU A 108 -7.97 -17.74 2.00
C LEU A 108 -8.62 -18.97 1.39
N ASP A 109 -9.18 -19.83 2.24
CA ASP A 109 -9.81 -21.08 1.80
C ASP A 109 -10.99 -20.82 0.85
N GLY A 110 -10.95 -21.49 -0.31
CA GLY A 110 -12.00 -21.37 -1.35
C GLY A 110 -11.80 -20.21 -2.31
N ALA A 111 -10.83 -19.32 -2.10
CA ALA A 111 -10.51 -18.28 -3.06
C ALA A 111 -9.82 -18.91 -4.28
N SER A 112 -10.33 -18.64 -5.47
CA SER A 112 -9.73 -19.12 -6.73
C SER A 112 -9.10 -17.95 -7.47
N LEU A 113 -7.79 -17.78 -7.32
CA LEU A 113 -7.01 -16.73 -7.98
C LEU A 113 -6.00 -17.32 -8.98
N THR A 114 -5.68 -16.58 -10.03
CA THR A 114 -4.74 -17.00 -11.08
C THR A 114 -3.44 -16.19 -10.96
N PRO A 115 -2.26 -16.82 -10.81
CA PRO A 115 -0.98 -16.12 -10.83
C PRO A 115 -0.79 -15.25 -12.07
N GLY A 116 -0.17 -14.09 -11.92
CA GLY A 116 0.05 -13.10 -12.97
C GLY A 116 -1.14 -12.19 -13.27
N THR A 117 -2.22 -12.28 -12.48
CA THR A 117 -3.40 -11.39 -12.60
C THR A 117 -3.46 -10.38 -11.46
N ASN A 118 -4.35 -9.38 -11.59
CA ASN A 118 -4.74 -8.54 -10.47
C ASN A 118 -6.18 -8.88 -10.05
N ALA A 119 -6.36 -9.21 -8.79
CA ALA A 119 -7.64 -9.59 -8.19
C ALA A 119 -8.33 -8.36 -7.58
N PRO A 120 -9.57 -8.04 -7.99
CA PRO A 120 -10.38 -7.02 -7.33
C PRO A 120 -10.60 -7.40 -5.87
N THR A 121 -10.05 -6.60 -4.97
CA THR A 121 -10.04 -6.87 -3.53
C THR A 121 -10.67 -5.71 -2.80
N THR A 122 -11.65 -6.01 -1.99
CA THR A 122 -12.33 -5.05 -1.14
C THR A 122 -11.81 -5.19 0.27
N VAL A 123 -11.26 -4.11 0.80
CA VAL A 123 -10.82 -4.03 2.20
C VAL A 123 -11.83 -3.20 2.97
N THR A 124 -12.27 -3.71 4.12
CA THR A 124 -13.29 -3.08 4.95
C THR A 124 -12.84 -2.95 6.40
N THR A 125 -13.08 -1.77 6.97
CA THR A 125 -12.97 -1.47 8.40
C THR A 125 -14.24 -0.71 8.83
N ALA A 126 -14.15 0.56 9.25
CA ALA A 126 -15.29 1.46 9.36
C ALA A 126 -15.82 1.93 7.99
N GLY A 127 -14.98 1.90 6.96
CA GLY A 127 -15.32 2.17 5.56
C GLY A 127 -14.84 1.04 4.66
N SER A 128 -15.05 1.16 3.35
CA SER A 128 -14.64 0.14 2.39
C SER A 128 -13.93 0.76 1.18
N VAL A 129 -12.86 0.09 0.73
CA VAL A 129 -12.07 0.51 -0.44
C VAL A 129 -11.80 -0.73 -1.30
N THR A 130 -12.07 -0.63 -2.59
CA THR A 130 -11.71 -1.66 -3.57
C THR A 130 -10.46 -1.27 -4.35
N ARG A 131 -9.52 -2.21 -4.50
CA ARG A 131 -8.30 -2.08 -5.29
C ARG A 131 -7.97 -3.39 -6.00
N ASP A 132 -7.30 -3.27 -7.13
CA ASP A 132 -6.72 -4.41 -7.83
C ASP A 132 -5.41 -4.80 -7.14
N VAL A 133 -5.38 -6.03 -6.61
CA VAL A 133 -4.26 -6.57 -5.84
C VAL A 133 -3.56 -7.67 -6.65
N PRO A 134 -2.23 -7.60 -6.85
CA PRO A 134 -1.53 -8.58 -7.67
C PRO A 134 -1.53 -9.97 -7.05
N VAL A 135 -1.61 -10.97 -7.91
CA VAL A 135 -1.50 -12.39 -7.59
C VAL A 135 -0.20 -12.91 -8.19
N LEU A 136 0.73 -13.33 -7.35
CA LEU A 136 2.04 -13.84 -7.77
C LEU A 136 2.06 -15.37 -7.72
N ASP A 137 2.95 -15.94 -8.52
CA ASP A 137 3.30 -17.36 -8.47
C ASP A 137 4.06 -17.63 -7.17
N GLY A 138 3.48 -18.44 -6.29
CA GLY A 138 4.10 -18.81 -5.03
C GLY A 138 5.08 -19.97 -5.13
N THR A 139 5.34 -20.53 -6.31
CA THR A 139 6.29 -21.63 -6.51
C THR A 139 7.73 -21.17 -6.79
N ILE A 140 7.92 -19.88 -7.05
CA ILE A 140 9.24 -19.31 -7.33
C ILE A 140 9.93 -18.81 -6.05
N PRO A 141 11.26 -18.98 -5.90
CA PRO A 141 12.00 -18.34 -4.81
C PRO A 141 11.91 -16.81 -4.90
N PRO A 142 11.74 -16.09 -3.77
CA PRO A 142 11.73 -16.57 -2.39
C PRO A 142 10.33 -16.88 -1.83
N TYR A 143 9.29 -16.94 -2.66
CA TYR A 143 7.91 -17.14 -2.22
C TYR A 143 7.54 -18.60 -1.96
N ASP A 144 8.29 -19.52 -2.56
CA ASP A 144 8.18 -20.97 -2.39
C ASP A 144 7.99 -21.38 -0.93
N GLN A 145 8.72 -20.79 0.02
CA GLN A 145 8.61 -21.10 1.45
C GLN A 145 7.23 -20.77 2.09
N PHE A 146 6.41 -19.93 1.47
CA PHE A 146 5.15 -19.49 2.05
C PHE A 146 3.96 -20.35 1.62
N LEU A 147 4.05 -21.17 0.57
CA LEU A 147 2.98 -22.12 0.29
C LEU A 147 3.26 -23.47 0.96
N PRO A 148 2.22 -24.26 1.32
CA PRO A 148 2.41 -25.64 1.71
C PRO A 148 3.25 -26.37 0.64
N GLN A 149 4.35 -26.98 1.06
CA GLN A 149 5.14 -27.82 0.17
C GLN A 149 4.39 -29.14 -0.01
N ASN A 150 4.07 -29.51 -1.25
CA ASN A 150 3.51 -30.82 -1.57
C ASN A 150 4.49 -31.96 -1.29
#